data_AF-A0A4Q5R106-F1
#
_entry.id   AF-A0A4Q5R106-F1
#
_cell.length_a   1.000
_cell.length_b   1.000
_cell.length_c   1.000
_cell.angle_alpha   90.00
_cell.angle_beta   90.00
_cell.angle_gamma   90.00
#
_symmetry.space_group_name_H-M   'P 1'
#
loop_
_entity.id
_entity.type
_entity.pdbx_description
1 polymer ?
#
loop_
_entity_poly.entity_id
_entity_poly.type
_entity_poly.pdbx_seq_one_letter_code
_entity_poly.pdbx_strand_id
1 'polypeptide(L)'
;MKPLLLLLGLGLAAVVSQAQPTTISAALPPDTVAGHAQLLRAMSEGLCEKLDAASQRLDFKALPSAQSDKLMRKLTNELVLENRAQFEQLRKRVARPRRRLYFSLLGREAILRMADTCPSAGTFLTDLNYEGRSDKSPLSDAERAMLLPITEDVCQRLSVENARVPLARRSEAETKLVVGAAIRESLQAHAADLNKYYGHDIMDNPLYLGNAGERMAMLMFGRCSSYLLMLSLRPARE
;
A
#
# COMPACT_ATOMS: atom_id res chain seq x y z
N MET A 1 -53.48 -40.77 44.71
CA MET A 1 -52.96 -40.31 46.01
C MET A 1 -52.13 -39.04 45.81
N LYS A 2 -52.03 -38.16 46.81
CA LYS A 2 -50.96 -37.12 46.96
C LYS A 2 -49.74 -37.76 47.68
N PRO A 3 -48.56 -37.10 47.88
CA PRO A 3 -48.10 -35.76 47.44
C PRO A 3 -46.97 -35.90 46.37
N LEU A 4 -45.73 -35.36 46.35
CA LEU A 4 -44.93 -34.49 47.24
C LEU A 4 -43.69 -33.83 46.54
N LEU A 5 -43.77 -32.54 46.19
CA LEU A 5 -42.62 -31.58 46.10
C LEU A 5 -41.49 -31.98 45.09
N LEU A 6 -40.32 -31.32 44.94
CA LEU A 6 -39.66 -30.25 45.71
C LEU A 6 -38.67 -29.41 44.82
N LEU A 7 -38.55 -28.10 45.13
CA LEU A 7 -37.56 -27.05 44.74
C LEU A 7 -36.78 -27.13 43.40
N LEU A 8 -36.70 -26.07 42.57
CA LEU A 8 -36.07 -24.75 42.80
C LEU A 8 -34.52 -24.82 42.89
N GLY A 9 -33.85 -24.72 41.73
CA GLY A 9 -32.39 -24.55 41.60
C GLY A 9 -32.08 -23.18 41.02
N LEU A 10 -31.42 -22.31 41.80
CA LEU A 10 -31.23 -20.91 41.44
C LEU A 10 -30.05 -20.67 40.48
N GLY A 11 -30.17 -19.62 39.70
CA GLY A 11 -29.29 -19.30 38.58
C GLY A 11 -27.80 -19.13 38.89
N LEU A 12 -27.02 -19.49 37.87
CA LEU A 12 -25.68 -18.96 37.62
C LEU A 12 -25.56 -18.67 36.12
N ALA A 13 -26.35 -17.69 35.66
CA ALA A 13 -26.22 -17.14 34.32
C ALA A 13 -24.89 -16.38 34.23
N ALA A 14 -23.83 -17.11 33.89
CA ALA A 14 -22.51 -16.54 33.67
C ALA A 14 -22.59 -15.55 32.51
N VAL A 15 -22.65 -14.25 32.84
CA VAL A 15 -22.47 -13.16 31.88
C VAL A 15 -21.02 -13.20 31.43
N VAL A 16 -20.75 -14.06 30.46
CA VAL A 16 -19.50 -14.06 29.71
C VAL A 16 -19.49 -12.75 28.94
N SER A 17 -18.92 -11.72 29.56
CA SER A 17 -18.54 -10.48 28.90
C SER A 17 -17.56 -10.84 27.79
N GLN A 18 -18.10 -11.13 26.62
CA GLN A 18 -17.34 -11.22 25.38
C GLN A 18 -16.76 -9.83 25.16
N ALA A 19 -15.54 -9.63 25.65
CA ALA A 19 -14.70 -8.50 25.34
C ALA A 19 -14.39 -8.59 23.84
N GLN A 20 -15.31 -8.06 23.03
CA GLN A 20 -15.19 -8.05 21.58
C GLN A 20 -13.80 -7.50 21.25
N PRO A 21 -12.92 -8.28 20.61
CA PRO A 21 -11.60 -7.79 20.29
C PRO A 21 -11.80 -6.54 19.45
N THR A 22 -11.33 -5.39 19.94
CA THR A 22 -11.59 -4.09 19.32
C THR A 22 -10.69 -3.96 18.11
N THR A 23 -10.98 -4.75 17.07
CA THR A 23 -10.07 -5.05 15.97
C THR A 23 -9.76 -3.76 15.22
N ILE A 24 -8.53 -3.25 15.40
CA ILE A 24 -8.12 -1.94 14.92
C ILE A 24 -7.83 -2.01 13.42
N SER A 25 -8.88 -2.17 12.62
CA SER A 25 -8.86 -1.81 11.20
C SER A 25 -9.97 -0.80 10.93
N ALA A 26 -9.59 0.46 11.03
CA ALA A 26 -10.04 1.47 10.11
C ALA A 26 -8.77 2.03 9.48
N ALA A 27 -8.65 1.97 8.14
CA ALA A 27 -7.82 2.95 7.45
C ALA A 27 -8.41 4.31 7.84
N LEU A 28 -7.66 5.12 8.57
CA LEU A 28 -8.19 6.34 9.18
C LEU A 28 -8.72 7.25 8.06
N PRO A 29 -10.02 7.58 8.05
CA PRO A 29 -10.55 8.46 7.02
C PRO A 29 -9.80 9.78 7.00
N PRO A 30 -9.56 10.37 5.81
CA PRO A 30 -8.87 11.66 5.71
C PRO A 30 -9.54 12.70 6.62
N ASP A 31 -8.68 13.46 7.32
CA ASP A 31 -9.03 14.42 8.37
C ASP A 31 -9.77 13.92 9.63
N THR A 32 -9.77 12.62 9.93
CA THR A 32 -10.14 12.13 11.29
C THR A 32 -9.20 12.61 12.42
N VAL A 33 -8.03 13.13 12.09
CA VAL A 33 -7.12 13.79 13.05
C VAL A 33 -6.81 15.18 12.52
N ALA A 34 -7.42 16.22 13.11
CA ALA A 34 -7.26 17.59 12.66
C ALA A 34 -5.77 17.99 12.53
N GLY A 35 -5.41 18.55 11.38
CA GLY A 35 -4.02 18.85 10.98
C GLY A 35 -3.34 17.75 10.15
N HIS A 36 -3.97 16.59 9.98
CA HIS A 36 -3.47 15.50 9.15
C HIS A 36 -3.26 15.93 7.70
N ALA A 37 -4.30 16.44 7.00
CA ALA A 37 -4.17 16.79 5.58
C ALA A 37 -3.16 17.93 5.33
N GLN A 38 -2.97 18.84 6.30
CA GLN A 38 -1.95 19.89 6.23
C GLN A 38 -0.53 19.31 6.32
N LEU A 39 -0.25 18.46 7.32
CA LEU A 39 1.07 17.85 7.48
C LEU A 39 1.38 16.85 6.36
N LEU A 40 0.38 16.08 5.91
CA LEU A 40 0.49 15.19 4.75
C LEU A 40 0.95 15.97 3.51
N ARG A 41 0.29 17.11 3.24
CA ARG A 41 0.62 18.00 2.12
C ARG A 41 2.04 18.55 2.23
N ALA A 42 2.39 19.15 3.37
CA ALA A 42 3.72 19.70 3.61
C ALA A 42 4.83 18.65 3.48
N MET A 43 4.57 17.42 3.94
CA MET A 43 5.49 16.29 3.74
C MET A 43 5.61 15.88 2.27
N SER A 44 4.51 15.77 1.51
CA SER A 44 4.58 15.36 0.10
C SER A 44 5.21 16.41 -0.81
N GLU A 45 4.89 17.69 -0.59
CA GLU A 45 5.39 18.82 -1.39
C GLU A 45 6.87 19.06 -1.07
N GLY A 46 7.23 19.12 0.22
CA GLY A 46 8.64 19.27 0.64
C GLY A 46 9.52 18.05 0.33
N LEU A 47 8.97 16.82 0.27
CA LEU A 47 9.72 15.67 -0.25
C LEU A 47 9.98 15.81 -1.76
N CYS A 48 9.00 16.31 -2.53
CA CYS A 48 9.16 16.56 -3.95
C CYS A 48 10.25 17.61 -4.22
N GLU A 49 10.14 18.79 -3.61
CA GLU A 49 11.12 19.88 -3.75
C GLU A 49 12.56 19.42 -3.41
N LYS A 50 12.72 18.64 -2.34
CA LYS A 50 14.02 18.09 -1.94
C LYS A 50 14.52 16.97 -2.86
N LEU A 51 13.63 16.19 -3.50
CA LEU A 51 14.03 15.22 -4.53
C LEU A 51 14.39 15.90 -5.86
N ASP A 52 13.66 16.91 -6.31
CA ASP A 52 14.00 17.69 -7.51
C ASP A 52 15.34 18.43 -7.33
N ALA A 53 15.57 19.03 -6.15
CA ALA A 53 16.87 19.63 -5.83
C ALA A 53 18.02 18.61 -5.71
N ALA A 54 17.71 17.33 -5.50
CA ALA A 54 18.67 16.23 -5.48
C ALA A 54 18.91 15.62 -6.87
N SER A 55 17.89 15.49 -7.73
CA SER A 55 18.01 14.94 -9.09
C SER A 55 18.85 15.84 -10.01
N GLN A 56 18.86 17.16 -9.75
CA GLN A 56 19.79 18.12 -10.36
C GLN A 56 21.29 17.85 -10.05
N ARG A 57 21.60 16.94 -9.11
CA ARG A 57 22.96 16.71 -8.57
C ARG A 57 23.36 15.25 -8.51
N LEU A 58 22.40 14.33 -8.66
CA LEU A 58 22.57 12.89 -8.52
C LEU A 58 21.80 12.19 -9.64
N ASP A 59 22.46 11.35 -10.42
CA ASP A 59 21.74 10.42 -11.30
C ASP A 59 21.11 9.32 -10.44
N PHE A 60 19.80 9.39 -10.24
CA PHE A 60 19.05 8.41 -9.44
C PHE A 60 19.14 6.98 -9.99
N LYS A 61 19.37 6.81 -11.31
CA LYS A 61 19.56 5.50 -11.94
C LYS A 61 20.93 4.87 -11.62
N ALA A 62 21.85 5.66 -11.09
CA ALA A 62 23.19 5.26 -10.69
C ALA A 62 23.40 5.32 -9.16
N LEU A 63 22.34 5.56 -8.37
CA LEU A 63 22.39 5.52 -6.90
C LEU A 63 22.03 4.12 -6.38
N PRO A 64 22.98 3.38 -5.79
CA PRO A 64 22.68 2.06 -5.22
C PRO A 64 21.59 2.12 -4.16
N SER A 65 20.82 1.04 -3.99
CA SER A 65 19.66 0.97 -3.06
C SER A 65 19.98 1.56 -1.69
N ALA A 66 21.08 1.13 -1.06
CA ALA A 66 21.49 1.63 0.26
C ALA A 66 21.79 3.14 0.30
N GLN A 67 22.16 3.76 -0.82
CA GLN A 67 22.34 5.21 -0.95
C GLN A 67 21.01 5.94 -1.18
N SER A 68 20.14 5.43 -2.07
CA SER A 68 18.79 5.96 -2.29
C SER A 68 17.94 5.87 -1.01
N ASP A 69 17.98 4.74 -0.33
CA ASP A 69 17.33 4.46 0.95
C ASP A 69 17.88 5.33 2.10
N LYS A 70 19.19 5.66 2.07
CA LYS A 70 19.82 6.65 2.96
C LYS A 70 19.41 8.09 2.61
N LEU A 71 19.27 8.43 1.33
CA LEU A 71 18.77 9.73 0.86
C LEU A 71 17.32 9.94 1.31
N MET A 72 16.43 8.97 1.06
CA MET A 72 15.02 9.09 1.46
C MET A 72 14.85 9.21 2.98
N ARG A 73 15.63 8.45 3.77
CA ARG A 73 15.69 8.65 5.24
C ARG A 73 16.18 10.05 5.63
N LYS A 74 17.21 10.58 4.96
CA LYS A 74 17.69 11.95 5.19
C LYS A 74 16.60 12.98 4.92
N LEU A 75 16.00 12.98 3.72
CA LEU A 75 14.99 13.97 3.32
C LEU A 75 13.74 13.90 4.22
N THR A 76 13.30 12.69 4.58
CA THR A 76 12.19 12.49 5.52
C THR A 76 12.51 13.07 6.90
N ASN A 77 13.73 12.84 7.42
CA ASN A 77 14.14 13.37 8.71
C ASN A 77 14.27 14.90 8.72
N GLU A 78 14.75 15.51 7.64
CA GLU A 78 14.77 16.98 7.48
C GLU A 78 13.35 17.55 7.57
N LEU A 79 12.40 17.00 6.82
CA LEU A 79 11.01 17.47 6.81
C LEU A 79 10.29 17.26 8.15
N VAL A 80 10.63 16.20 8.90
CA VAL A 80 10.15 15.98 10.27
C VAL A 80 10.67 17.05 11.24
N LEU A 81 11.89 17.55 11.03
CA LEU A 81 12.47 18.65 11.82
C LEU A 81 11.90 20.01 11.41
N GLU A 82 11.77 20.27 10.11
CA GLU A 82 11.17 21.49 9.55
C GLU A 82 9.70 21.63 9.98
N ASN A 83 8.92 20.54 9.94
CA ASN A 83 7.50 20.51 10.34
C ASN A 83 7.29 20.08 11.81
N ARG A 84 8.33 20.14 12.65
CA ARG A 84 8.33 19.59 14.04
C ARG A 84 7.14 20.05 14.90
N ALA A 85 6.70 21.30 14.75
CA ALA A 85 5.56 21.84 15.50
C ALA A 85 4.24 21.13 15.14
N GLN A 86 4.01 20.89 13.85
CA GLN A 86 2.83 20.15 13.35
C GLN A 86 2.91 18.68 13.77
N PHE A 87 4.08 18.04 13.63
CA PHE A 87 4.31 16.68 14.13
C PHE A 87 3.99 16.54 15.62
N GLU A 88 4.43 17.47 16.47
CA GLU A 88 4.12 17.45 17.91
C GLU A 88 2.64 17.71 18.21
N GLN A 89 1.98 18.61 17.48
CA GLN A 89 0.53 18.84 17.61
C GLN A 89 -0.28 17.59 17.26
N LEU A 90 0.07 16.93 16.15
CA LEU A 90 -0.58 15.70 15.69
C LEU A 90 -0.26 14.52 16.62
N ARG A 91 1.00 14.43 17.11
CA ARG A 91 1.45 13.43 18.09
C ARG A 91 0.67 13.54 19.40
N LYS A 92 0.31 14.74 19.86
CA LYS A 92 -0.55 14.94 21.03
C LYS A 92 -1.98 14.42 20.79
N ARG A 93 -2.54 14.62 19.59
CA ARG A 93 -3.89 14.18 19.19
C ARG A 93 -4.02 12.66 19.00
N VAL A 94 -2.95 11.96 18.62
CA VAL A 94 -2.96 10.50 18.45
C VAL A 94 -2.64 9.78 19.77
N ALA A 95 -3.50 8.81 20.15
CA ALA A 95 -3.33 7.98 21.35
C ALA A 95 -2.02 7.19 21.33
N ARG A 96 -1.28 7.14 22.46
CA ARG A 96 0.09 6.57 22.57
C ARG A 96 0.28 5.23 21.83
N PRO A 97 -0.55 4.18 22.04
CA PRO A 97 -0.36 2.88 21.37
C PRO A 97 -0.47 2.93 19.85
N ARG A 98 -1.23 3.88 19.29
CA ARG A 98 -1.46 4.01 17.84
C ARG A 98 -0.43 4.89 17.14
N ARG A 99 0.44 5.63 17.86
CA ARG A 99 1.36 6.62 17.28
C ARG A 99 2.34 6.03 16.25
N ARG A 100 2.97 4.88 16.54
CA ARG A 100 3.92 4.25 15.61
C ARG A 100 3.26 3.90 14.29
N LEU A 101 2.10 3.24 14.34
CA LEU A 101 1.31 2.90 13.15
C LEU A 101 0.88 4.18 12.42
N TYR A 102 0.28 5.15 13.12
CA TYR A 102 -0.20 6.40 12.53
C TYR A 102 0.87 7.15 11.73
N PHE A 103 2.06 7.35 12.29
CA PHE A 103 3.13 8.06 11.57
C PHE A 103 3.76 7.20 10.46
N SER A 104 3.71 5.87 10.57
CA SER A 104 4.05 4.95 9.47
C SER A 104 3.06 5.04 8.31
N LEU A 105 1.76 5.22 8.58
CA LEU A 105 0.74 5.48 7.55
C LEU A 105 1.00 6.84 6.88
N LEU A 106 1.12 7.91 7.69
CA LEU A 106 1.34 9.28 7.20
C LEU A 106 2.59 9.40 6.32
N GLY A 107 3.71 8.80 6.73
CA GLY A 107 4.95 8.84 5.94
C GLY A 107 4.81 8.16 4.58
N ARG A 108 4.10 7.02 4.53
CA ARG A 108 3.81 6.33 3.27
C ARG A 108 2.81 7.09 2.40
N GLU A 109 1.80 7.71 3.01
CA GLU A 109 0.80 8.51 2.30
C GLU A 109 1.42 9.78 1.70
N ALA A 110 2.40 10.38 2.39
CA ALA A 110 3.21 11.46 1.82
C ALA A 110 4.06 10.99 0.62
N ILE A 111 4.64 9.79 0.69
CA ILE A 111 5.40 9.19 -0.42
C ILE A 111 4.49 8.87 -1.62
N LEU A 112 3.25 8.38 -1.39
CA LEU A 112 2.25 8.21 -2.46
C LEU A 112 1.91 9.53 -3.12
N ARG A 113 1.49 10.50 -2.31
CA ARG A 113 1.07 11.83 -2.80
C ARG A 113 2.19 12.52 -3.55
N MET A 114 3.43 12.37 -3.09
CA MET A 114 4.64 12.79 -3.81
C MET A 114 4.80 12.04 -5.14
N ALA A 115 4.71 10.70 -5.16
CA ALA A 115 4.84 9.92 -6.40
C ALA A 115 3.81 10.34 -7.46
N ASP A 116 2.58 10.64 -7.03
CA ASP A 116 1.47 11.04 -7.90
C ASP A 116 1.59 12.49 -8.41
N THR A 117 2.31 13.38 -7.70
CA THR A 117 2.46 14.81 -8.08
C THR A 117 3.87 15.24 -8.50
N CYS A 118 4.87 14.38 -8.41
CA CYS A 118 6.28 14.73 -8.55
C CYS A 118 7.01 13.83 -9.56
N PRO A 119 7.36 14.31 -10.77
CA PRO A 119 7.99 13.50 -11.82
C PRO A 119 9.28 12.80 -11.37
N SER A 120 10.19 13.50 -10.68
CA SER A 120 11.46 12.92 -10.20
C SER A 120 11.25 11.83 -9.15
N ALA A 121 10.18 11.92 -8.36
CA ALA A 121 9.84 10.89 -7.38
C ALA A 121 9.38 9.59 -8.04
N GLY A 122 8.65 9.67 -9.16
CA GLY A 122 8.25 8.49 -9.94
C GLY A 122 9.46 7.66 -10.40
N THR A 123 10.51 8.32 -10.91
CA THR A 123 11.79 7.66 -11.25
C THR A 123 12.47 7.12 -9.99
N PHE A 124 12.74 7.97 -9.00
CA PHE A 124 13.46 7.60 -7.79
C PHE A 124 12.85 6.41 -7.04
N LEU A 125 11.52 6.38 -6.89
CA LEU A 125 10.81 5.29 -6.21
C LEU A 125 10.69 4.03 -7.07
N THR A 126 10.75 4.14 -8.40
CA THR A 126 10.88 2.95 -9.26
C THR A 126 12.23 2.28 -9.01
N ASP A 127 13.32 3.05 -9.08
CA ASP A 127 14.69 2.53 -8.96
C ASP A 127 14.97 1.98 -7.54
N LEU A 128 14.47 2.66 -6.49
CA LEU A 128 14.56 2.20 -5.10
C LEU A 128 13.85 0.85 -4.84
N ASN A 129 12.82 0.51 -5.61
CA ASN A 129 12.15 -0.81 -5.54
C ASN A 129 12.86 -1.91 -6.35
N TYR A 130 13.74 -1.57 -7.30
CA TYR A 130 14.48 -2.55 -8.10
C TYR A 130 15.64 -3.16 -7.33
N GLU A 131 16.60 -2.35 -6.86
CA GLU A 131 17.87 -2.87 -6.35
C GLU A 131 17.77 -3.66 -5.03
N GLY A 132 16.62 -3.61 -4.34
CA GLY A 132 16.30 -4.55 -3.25
C GLY A 132 16.14 -6.02 -3.71
N ARG A 133 16.18 -6.27 -5.03
CA ARG A 133 16.05 -7.57 -5.69
C ARG A 133 17.27 -7.80 -6.59
N SER A 134 18.44 -8.04 -5.98
CA SER A 134 19.75 -8.25 -6.64
C SER A 134 19.72 -9.16 -7.87
N ASP A 135 18.84 -10.16 -7.85
CA ASP A 135 18.80 -11.24 -8.82
C ASP A 135 17.81 -10.95 -9.99
N LYS A 136 17.12 -9.81 -9.98
CA LYS A 136 16.08 -9.47 -10.95
C LYS A 136 16.48 -8.29 -11.83
N SER A 137 16.99 -8.62 -13.02
CA SER A 137 17.30 -7.65 -14.09
C SER A 137 16.13 -6.69 -14.34
N PRO A 138 16.40 -5.39 -14.62
CA PRO A 138 15.37 -4.40 -14.93
C PRO A 138 14.48 -4.87 -16.08
N LEU A 139 13.21 -4.43 -16.12
CA LEU A 139 12.33 -4.73 -17.26
C LEU A 139 12.97 -4.22 -18.55
N SER A 140 13.16 -5.12 -19.51
CA SER A 140 13.53 -4.74 -20.87
C SER A 140 12.39 -3.95 -21.51
N ASP A 141 12.69 -3.15 -22.53
CA ASP A 141 11.65 -2.34 -23.18
C ASP A 141 10.59 -3.20 -23.89
N ALA A 142 10.96 -4.40 -24.35
CA ALA A 142 10.02 -5.38 -24.90
C ALA A 142 9.09 -5.97 -23.82
N GLU A 143 9.64 -6.32 -22.65
CA GLU A 143 8.85 -6.82 -21.51
C GLU A 143 7.92 -5.72 -20.95
N ARG A 144 8.43 -4.49 -20.87
CA ARG A 144 7.66 -3.30 -20.49
C ARG A 144 6.51 -3.04 -21.47
N ALA A 145 6.77 -3.09 -22.78
CA ALA A 145 5.75 -2.88 -23.80
C ALA A 145 4.63 -3.95 -23.76
N MET A 146 4.96 -5.19 -23.39
CA MET A 146 3.99 -6.28 -23.24
C MET A 146 3.22 -6.22 -21.91
N LEU A 147 3.89 -5.95 -20.78
CA LEU A 147 3.24 -5.89 -19.46
C LEU A 147 2.46 -4.60 -19.19
N LEU A 148 2.75 -3.50 -19.89
CA LEU A 148 2.13 -2.20 -19.64
C LEU A 148 0.61 -2.18 -19.95
N PRO A 149 0.11 -2.71 -21.07
CA PRO A 149 -1.34 -2.85 -21.31
C PRO A 149 -2.06 -3.64 -20.21
N ILE A 150 -1.46 -4.76 -19.76
CA ILE A 150 -2.02 -5.60 -18.68
C ILE A 150 -2.06 -4.83 -17.37
N THR A 151 -1.00 -4.08 -17.08
CA THR A 151 -0.89 -3.19 -15.90
C THR A 151 -1.98 -2.11 -15.93
N GLU A 152 -2.24 -1.54 -17.10
CA GLU A 152 -3.23 -0.47 -17.28
C GLU A 152 -4.67 -1.01 -17.16
N ASP A 153 -4.97 -2.20 -17.67
CA ASP A 153 -6.26 -2.88 -17.42
C ASP A 153 -6.48 -3.19 -15.94
N VAL A 154 -5.44 -3.67 -15.21
CA VAL A 154 -5.53 -3.85 -13.75
C VAL A 154 -5.82 -2.51 -13.06
N CYS A 155 -5.05 -1.45 -13.36
CA CYS A 155 -5.28 -0.13 -12.79
C CYS A 155 -6.71 0.40 -13.09
N GLN A 156 -7.23 0.15 -14.29
CA GLN A 156 -8.56 0.59 -14.73
C GLN A 156 -9.69 -0.20 -14.06
N ARG A 157 -9.59 -1.54 -13.97
CA ARG A 157 -10.55 -2.38 -13.21
C ARG A 157 -10.62 -1.96 -11.75
N LEU A 158 -9.47 -1.69 -11.14
CA LEU A 158 -9.37 -1.20 -9.77
C LEU A 158 -9.98 0.20 -9.60
N SER A 159 -9.83 1.07 -10.60
CA SER A 159 -10.49 2.38 -10.63
C SER A 159 -12.01 2.27 -10.65
N VAL A 160 -12.56 1.39 -11.52
CA VAL A 160 -14.01 1.13 -11.59
C VAL A 160 -14.55 0.56 -10.28
N GLU A 161 -13.86 -0.41 -9.67
CA GLU A 161 -14.28 -0.98 -8.38
C GLU A 161 -14.15 0.03 -7.23
N ASN A 162 -13.10 0.85 -7.20
CA ASN A 162 -12.92 1.89 -6.21
C ASN A 162 -13.97 3.02 -6.33
N ALA A 163 -14.42 3.32 -7.56
CA ALA A 163 -15.51 4.27 -7.81
C ALA A 163 -16.89 3.73 -7.36
N ARG A 164 -17.13 2.41 -7.48
CA ARG A 164 -18.35 1.74 -6.99
C ARG A 164 -18.41 1.73 -5.46
N VAL A 165 -17.39 1.19 -4.82
CA VAL A 165 -17.22 1.17 -3.35
C VAL A 165 -15.73 1.32 -3.04
N PRO A 166 -15.30 2.46 -2.45
CA PRO A 166 -13.89 2.74 -2.21
C PRO A 166 -13.18 1.61 -1.48
N LEU A 167 -12.04 1.16 -2.00
CA LEU A 167 -11.32 -0.01 -1.49
C LEU A 167 -10.89 0.19 -0.03
N ALA A 168 -10.55 1.42 0.35
CA ALA A 168 -10.28 1.81 1.74
C ALA A 168 -11.45 1.60 2.72
N ARG A 169 -12.70 1.48 2.23
CA ARG A 169 -13.90 1.18 3.04
C ARG A 169 -14.28 -0.31 3.06
N ARG A 170 -13.78 -1.12 2.13
CA ARG A 170 -14.00 -2.58 2.11
C ARG A 170 -13.15 -3.27 3.16
N SER A 171 -13.54 -4.45 3.62
CA SER A 171 -12.69 -5.28 4.50
C SER A 171 -11.41 -5.73 3.78
N GLU A 172 -10.45 -6.27 4.54
CA GLU A 172 -9.21 -6.79 3.97
C GLU A 172 -9.45 -7.99 3.02
N ALA A 173 -10.35 -8.90 3.40
CA ALA A 173 -10.70 -10.06 2.56
C ALA A 173 -11.36 -9.62 1.26
N GLU A 174 -12.34 -8.70 1.31
CA GLU A 174 -12.97 -8.14 0.11
C GLU A 174 -11.96 -7.39 -0.76
N THR A 175 -11.04 -6.63 -0.16
CA THR A 175 -10.00 -5.91 -0.90
C THR A 175 -9.06 -6.90 -1.61
N LYS A 176 -8.62 -7.95 -0.93
CA LYS A 176 -7.80 -9.03 -1.52
C LYS A 176 -8.55 -9.75 -2.65
N LEU A 177 -9.84 -10.04 -2.50
CA LEU A 177 -10.68 -10.65 -3.53
C LEU A 177 -10.83 -9.74 -4.76
N VAL A 178 -11.12 -8.45 -4.56
CA VAL A 178 -11.29 -7.47 -5.65
C VAL A 178 -9.99 -7.27 -6.43
N VAL A 179 -8.86 -7.09 -5.73
CA VAL A 179 -7.57 -6.90 -6.42
C VAL A 179 -7.10 -8.20 -7.10
N GLY A 180 -7.31 -9.36 -6.46
CA GLY A 180 -7.03 -10.66 -7.06
C GLY A 180 -7.89 -10.95 -8.30
N ALA A 181 -9.16 -10.52 -8.31
CA ALA A 181 -10.03 -10.61 -9.47
C ALA A 181 -9.55 -9.70 -10.61
N ALA A 182 -9.29 -8.42 -10.34
CA ALA A 182 -8.78 -7.48 -11.33
C ALA A 182 -7.47 -7.96 -11.98
N ILE A 183 -6.52 -8.45 -11.17
CA ILE A 183 -5.25 -9.03 -11.67
C ILE A 183 -5.53 -10.26 -12.55
N ARG A 184 -6.29 -11.24 -12.05
CA ARG A 184 -6.58 -12.49 -12.78
C ARG A 184 -7.31 -12.23 -14.10
N GLU A 185 -8.31 -11.36 -14.11
CA GLU A 185 -9.09 -11.05 -15.32
C GLU A 185 -8.24 -10.35 -16.39
N SER A 186 -7.35 -9.44 -15.98
CA SER A 186 -6.43 -8.76 -16.90
C SER A 186 -5.40 -9.74 -17.48
N LEU A 187 -4.83 -10.61 -16.64
CA LEU A 187 -3.93 -11.70 -17.08
C LEU A 187 -4.65 -12.66 -18.04
N GLN A 188 -5.92 -12.98 -17.80
CA GLN A 188 -6.73 -13.81 -18.69
C GLN A 188 -7.04 -13.11 -20.03
N ALA A 189 -7.35 -11.81 -20.01
CA ALA A 189 -7.58 -11.03 -21.22
C ALA A 189 -6.33 -10.93 -22.11
N HIS A 190 -5.14 -10.89 -21.51
CA HIS A 190 -3.84 -10.81 -22.18
C HIS A 190 -3.08 -12.15 -22.25
N ALA A 191 -3.74 -13.29 -21.98
CA ALA A 191 -3.09 -14.60 -21.90
C ALA A 191 -2.35 -15.00 -23.20
N ALA A 192 -2.85 -14.57 -24.37
CA ALA A 192 -2.18 -14.83 -25.65
C ALA A 192 -0.84 -14.10 -25.79
N ASP A 193 -0.76 -12.84 -25.34
CA ASP A 193 0.48 -12.04 -25.38
C ASP A 193 1.48 -12.51 -24.32
N LEU A 194 1.00 -12.86 -23.12
CA LEU A 194 1.80 -13.46 -22.06
C LEU A 194 2.42 -14.79 -22.53
N ASN A 195 1.61 -15.70 -23.08
CA ASN A 195 2.09 -16.99 -23.60
C ASN A 195 3.08 -16.82 -24.76
N LYS A 196 2.89 -15.81 -25.60
CA LYS A 196 3.81 -15.46 -26.70
C LYS A 196 5.15 -14.89 -26.22
N TYR A 197 5.17 -14.15 -25.11
CA TYR A 197 6.38 -13.50 -24.60
C TYR A 197 7.18 -14.39 -23.62
N TYR A 198 6.49 -15.09 -22.72
CA TYR A 198 7.12 -15.88 -21.66
C TYR A 198 7.16 -17.40 -21.90
N GLY A 199 6.36 -17.92 -22.85
CA GLY A 199 6.19 -19.35 -23.08
C GLY A 199 4.79 -19.83 -22.75
N HIS A 200 4.38 -20.94 -23.39
CA HIS A 200 2.99 -21.41 -23.38
C HIS A 200 2.44 -21.88 -22.03
N ASP A 201 3.27 -22.01 -20.99
CA ASP A 201 2.91 -22.49 -19.65
C ASP A 201 2.79 -21.40 -18.58
N ILE A 202 3.05 -20.12 -18.87
CA ILE A 202 3.09 -19.08 -17.81
C ILE A 202 1.80 -18.98 -16.99
N MET A 203 0.64 -19.20 -17.59
CA MET A 203 -0.65 -19.16 -16.89
C MET A 203 -0.85 -20.34 -15.92
N ASP A 204 -0.20 -21.48 -16.17
CA ASP A 204 -0.25 -22.69 -15.35
C ASP A 204 0.94 -22.78 -14.36
N ASN A 205 2.01 -22.02 -14.62
CA ASN A 205 3.26 -22.06 -13.87
C ASN A 205 3.34 -20.91 -12.83
N PRO A 206 3.10 -21.16 -11.53
CA PRO A 206 3.02 -20.11 -10.52
C PRO A 206 4.35 -19.37 -10.29
N LEU A 207 5.49 -19.95 -10.69
CA LEU A 207 6.79 -19.27 -10.60
C LEU A 207 6.94 -18.20 -11.69
N TYR A 208 6.53 -18.49 -12.92
CA TYR A 208 6.53 -17.49 -14.00
C TYR A 208 5.43 -16.45 -13.78
N LEU A 209 4.22 -16.87 -13.38
CA LEU A 209 3.13 -15.96 -13.05
C LEU A 209 3.47 -15.03 -11.87
N GLY A 210 4.16 -15.55 -10.85
CA GLY A 210 4.67 -14.77 -9.72
C GLY A 210 5.71 -13.72 -10.15
N ASN A 211 6.65 -14.10 -11.03
CA ASN A 211 7.62 -13.17 -11.59
C ASN A 211 6.97 -12.09 -12.46
N ALA A 212 6.03 -12.45 -13.35
CA ALA A 212 5.28 -11.47 -14.14
C ALA A 212 4.44 -10.54 -13.24
N GLY A 213 3.79 -11.08 -12.20
CA GLY A 213 3.06 -10.30 -11.20
C GLY A 213 3.94 -9.32 -10.42
N GLU A 214 5.16 -9.72 -10.04
CA GLU A 214 6.14 -8.80 -9.43
C GLU A 214 6.59 -7.69 -10.39
N ARG A 215 6.71 -7.99 -11.69
CA ARG A 215 7.07 -7.03 -12.74
C ARG A 215 5.92 -6.06 -13.04
N MET A 216 4.69 -6.56 -13.13
CA MET A 216 3.47 -5.73 -13.18
C MET A 216 3.34 -4.85 -11.93
N ALA A 217 3.66 -5.34 -10.73
CA ALA A 217 3.63 -4.53 -9.51
C ALA A 217 4.59 -3.33 -9.57
N MET A 218 5.75 -3.46 -10.24
CA MET A 218 6.65 -2.31 -10.45
C MET A 218 6.08 -1.30 -11.45
N LEU A 219 5.40 -1.75 -12.51
CA LEU A 219 4.71 -0.85 -13.46
C LEU A 219 3.45 -0.19 -12.84
N MET A 220 2.68 -0.94 -12.04
CA MET A 220 1.54 -0.43 -11.27
C MET A 220 1.97 0.69 -10.30
N PHE A 221 3.21 0.69 -9.81
CA PHE A 221 3.69 1.76 -8.92
C PHE A 221 3.73 3.11 -9.64
N GLY A 222 4.10 3.14 -10.93
CA GLY A 222 4.11 4.34 -11.76
C GLY A 222 2.79 4.68 -12.48
N ARG A 223 1.74 3.85 -12.32
CA ARG A 223 0.42 4.04 -12.96
C ARG A 223 -0.75 4.18 -11.97
N CYS A 224 -0.71 3.45 -10.86
CA CYS A 224 -1.75 3.42 -9.84
C CYS A 224 -1.21 3.03 -8.45
N SER A 225 -0.13 3.72 -8.04
CA SER A 225 0.60 3.64 -6.77
C SER A 225 -0.26 3.27 -5.54
N SER A 226 -1.39 3.96 -5.38
CA SER A 226 -2.30 3.88 -4.24
C SER A 226 -2.93 2.50 -4.05
N TYR A 227 -3.16 1.71 -5.11
CA TYR A 227 -3.75 0.37 -4.98
C TYR A 227 -2.75 -0.64 -4.39
N LEU A 228 -1.50 -0.63 -4.84
CA LEU A 228 -0.43 -1.48 -4.28
C LEU A 228 -0.18 -1.19 -2.81
N LEU A 229 -0.20 0.09 -2.46
CA LEU A 229 0.07 0.48 -1.09
C LEU A 229 -1.14 0.27 -0.17
N MET A 230 -2.39 0.30 -0.68
CA MET A 230 -3.56 -0.17 0.09
C MET A 230 -3.53 -1.66 0.42
N LEU A 231 -2.94 -2.52 -0.44
CA LEU A 231 -2.70 -3.93 -0.10
C LEU A 231 -1.70 -4.07 1.04
N SER A 232 -0.55 -3.40 0.93
CA SER A 232 0.55 -3.52 1.88
C SER A 232 0.46 -2.58 3.09
N LEU A 233 -0.67 -1.86 3.26
CA LEU A 233 -0.98 -1.03 4.43
C LEU A 233 -1.81 -1.75 5.50
N ARG A 234 -2.40 -2.90 5.17
CA ARG A 234 -3.20 -3.68 6.10
C ARG A 234 -2.28 -4.69 6.80
N PRO A 235 -1.98 -4.54 8.10
CA PRO A 235 -1.27 -5.57 8.83
C PRO A 235 -2.14 -6.83 8.83
N ALA A 236 -1.53 -7.98 8.57
CA ALA A 236 -2.25 -9.26 8.62
C ALA A 236 -2.93 -9.40 9.99
N ARG A 237 -4.25 -9.63 9.96
CA ARG A 237 -5.02 -10.04 11.13
C ARG A 237 -4.79 -11.54 11.38
N GLU A 238 -3.81 -11.82 12.22
CA GLU A 238 -3.72 -13.07 12.99
C GLU A 238 -4.87 -13.14 14.02
#